data_AF-A0AAU8XT87-F1
#
_entry.id   AF-A0AAU8XT87-F1
#
_cell.length_a   1.000
_cell.length_b   1.000
_cell.length_c   1.000
_cell.angle_alpha   90.00
_cell.angle_beta   90.00
_cell.angle_gamma   90.00
#
_symmetry.space_group_name_H-M   'P 1'
#
loop_
_entity.id
_entity.type
_entity.pdbx_description
1 polymer ?
#
loop_
_entity_poly.entity_id
_entity_poly.type
_entity_poly.pdbx_seq_one_letter_code
_entity_poly.pdbx_strand_id
1 'polypeptide(L)' 'MKWYTDITEFNLKGKKLYLSPIIDGCGRDTVAYNISRHPNLKQVMSMSNDAFKTNQALNGLIFHTDRGWQY' A
#
# COMPACT_ATOMS: atom_id res chain seq x y z
N MET A 1 -8.96 12.60 6.92
CA MET A 1 -8.33 11.26 6.93
C MET A 1 -7.08 11.34 6.08
N LYS A 2 -5.97 10.72 6.49
CA LYS A 2 -4.74 10.69 5.68
C LYS A 2 -4.31 9.25 5.53
N TRP A 3 -4.04 8.82 4.31
CA TRP A 3 -3.50 7.50 4.02
C TRP A 3 -2.06 7.64 3.57
N TYR A 4 -1.24 6.71 4.03
CA TYR A 4 0.17 6.62 3.70
C TYR A 4 0.44 5.26 3.07
N THR A 5 1.24 5.23 2.02
CA THR A 5 1.69 3.99 1.40
C THR A 5 3.17 4.03 1.07
N ASP A 6 3.80 2.87 1.24
CA ASP A 6 5.21 2.59 0.94
C ASP A 6 5.33 1.22 0.26
N ILE A 7 6.50 0.91 -0.31
CA ILE A 7 6.86 -0.45 -0.74
C ILE A 7 8.03 -0.93 0.10
N THR A 8 7.79 -1.94 0.92
CA THR A 8 8.83 -2.55 1.76
C THR A 8 9.21 -3.93 1.24
N GLU A 9 10.50 -4.15 1.01
CA GLU A 9 11.06 -5.45 0.66
C GLU A 9 11.34 -6.30 1.91
N PHE A 10 11.03 -7.59 1.88
CA PHE A 10 11.37 -8.54 2.94
C PHE A 10 11.71 -9.92 2.39
N ASN A 11 12.48 -10.70 3.15
CA ASN A 11 12.83 -12.08 2.81
C ASN A 11 11.95 -13.06 3.57
N LEU A 12 11.31 -13.99 2.85
CA LEU A 12 10.59 -15.11 3.43
C LEU A 12 11.13 -16.42 2.87
N LYS A 13 11.79 -17.21 3.72
CA LYS A 13 12.37 -18.53 3.37
C LYS A 13 13.29 -18.46 2.14
N GLY A 14 14.18 -17.48 2.11
CA GLY A 14 15.12 -17.27 1.00
C GLY A 14 14.52 -16.62 -0.25
N LYS A 15 13.22 -16.28 -0.23
CA LYS A 15 12.54 -15.61 -1.35
C LYS A 15 12.29 -14.15 -1.01
N LYS A 16 12.69 -13.28 -1.93
CA LYS A 16 12.42 -11.84 -1.86
C LYS A 16 10.95 -11.57 -2.19
N LEU A 17 10.29 -10.80 -1.33
CA LEU A 17 8.90 -10.37 -1.44
C LEU A 17 8.80 -8.87 -1.17
N TYR A 18 7.74 -8.28 -1.69
CA TYR A 18 7.44 -6.86 -1.56
C TYR A 18 6.05 -6.72 -0.97
N LEU A 19 5.93 -5.90 0.07
CA LEU A 19 4.68 -5.52 0.70
C LEU A 19 4.38 -4.06 0.33
N SER A 20 3.18 -3.81 -0.17
CA SER A 20 2.66 -2.46 -0.34
C SER A 20 1.43 -2.32 0.57
N PRO A 21 1.56 -1.68 1.75
CA PRO A 21 0.44 -1.39 2.63
C PRO A 21 -0.11 0.02 2.38
N ILE A 22 -1.40 0.23 2.64
CA ILE A 22 -1.98 1.52 2.97
C ILE A 22 -2.26 1.53 4.47
N ILE A 23 -1.73 2.54 5.15
CA ILE A 23 -1.89 2.74 6.58
C ILE A 23 -2.70 4.02 6.81
N ASP A 24 -3.66 3.97 7.72
CA ASP A 24 -4.34 5.18 8.19
C ASP A 24 -3.42 5.98 9.12
N GLY A 25 -3.22 7.26 8.79
CA GLY A 25 -2.43 8.22 9.53
C GLY A 25 -2.90 8.52 10.95
N CYS A 26 -4.14 8.13 11.29
CA CYS A 26 -4.65 8.17 12.66
C CYS A 26 -4.15 6.99 13.53
N GLY A 27 -3.36 6.08 12.95
CA GLY A 27 -2.33 5.33 13.65
C GLY A 27 -2.70 3.96 14.21
N ARG A 28 -3.73 3.26 13.71
CA ARG A 28 -4.04 1.91 14.24
C ARG A 28 -4.35 0.82 13.23
N ASP A 29 -4.78 1.13 12.00
CA ASP A 29 -5.27 0.09 11.09
C ASP A 29 -4.64 0.13 9.69
N THR A 30 -4.35 -1.08 9.17
CA THR A 30 -4.04 -1.31 7.76
C THR A 30 -5.34 -1.24 6.97
N VAL A 31 -5.44 -0.28 6.05
CA VAL A 31 -6.61 -0.09 5.20
C VAL A 31 -6.67 -1.17 4.12
N ALA A 32 -5.53 -1.45 3.50
CA ALA A 32 -5.36 -2.51 2.51
C ALA A 32 -3.89 -2.86 2.39
N TYR A 33 -3.58 -4.02 1.84
CA TYR A 33 -2.21 -4.40 1.51
C TYR A 33 -2.16 -5.33 0.31
N ASN A 34 -1.02 -5.37 -0.38
CA ASN A 34 -0.74 -6.37 -1.39
C ASN A 34 0.70 -6.89 -1.25
N ILE A 35 0.87 -8.21 -1.44
CA ILE A 35 2.18 -8.86 -1.41
C ILE A 35 2.48 -9.43 -2.80
N SER A 36 3.68 -9.15 -3.31
CA SER A 36 4.14 -9.58 -4.62
C SER A 36 5.59 -10.05 -4.55
N ARG A 37 6.02 -10.81 -5.57
CA ARG A 37 7.44 -11.13 -5.79
C ARG A 37 8.21 -10.03 -6.53
N HIS A 38 7.50 -9.03 -7.03
CA HIS A 38 8.06 -7.92 -7.82
C HIS A 38 7.42 -6.60 -7.36
N PRO A 39 8.21 -5.52 -7.14
CA PRO A 39 7.69 -4.21 -6.78
C PRO A 39 7.27 -3.50 -8.06
N ASN A 40 6.05 -3.75 -8.52
CA ASN A 40 5.57 -3.21 -9.79
C ASN A 40 4.30 -2.39 -9.62
N LEU A 41 3.98 -1.58 -10.64
CA LEU A 41 2.80 -0.73 -10.63
C LEU A 41 1.51 -1.55 -10.43
N LYS A 42 1.44 -2.78 -10.94
CA LYS A 42 0.26 -3.65 -10.77
C LYS A 42 -0.02 -3.93 -9.30
N GLN A 43 1.00 -4.19 -8.49
CA GLN A 43 0.86 -4.39 -7.04
C GLN A 43 0.22 -3.16 -6.37
N VAL A 44 0.75 -1.97 -6.65
CA VAL A 44 0.26 -0.71 -6.07
C VAL A 44 -1.17 -0.41 -6.50
N MET A 45 -1.49 -0.64 -7.78
CA MET A 45 -2.83 -0.41 -8.31
C MET A 45 -3.85 -1.40 -7.75
N SER A 46 -3.49 -2.68 -7.61
CA SER A 46 -4.36 -3.69 -7.00
C SER A 46 -4.71 -3.33 -5.55
N MET A 47 -3.70 -3.00 -4.75
CA MET A 47 -3.92 -2.58 -3.37
C MET A 47 -4.80 -1.31 -3.27
N SER A 48 -4.55 -0.31 -4.13
CA SER A 48 -5.34 0.94 -4.12
C SER A 48 -6.81 0.68 -4.46
N ASN A 49 -7.05 -0.18 -5.45
CA ASN A 49 -8.40 -0.58 -5.83
C ASN A 49 -9.13 -1.29 -4.69
N ASP A 50 -8.44 -2.16 -3.96
CA ASP A 50 -9.02 -2.86 -2.82
C ASP A 50 -9.36 -1.90 -1.68
N ALA A 51 -8.51 -0.91 -1.40
CA ALA A 51 -8.76 0.13 -0.40
C ALA A 51 -9.98 1.00 -0.75
N PHE A 52 -10.10 1.44 -2.01
CA PHE A 52 -11.21 2.29 -2.44
C PHE A 52 -12.55 1.54 -2.55
N LYS A 53 -12.53 0.23 -2.83
CA LYS A 53 -13.76 -0.58 -2.81
C LYS A 53 -14.32 -0.78 -1.41
N THR A 54 -13.44 -0.94 -0.43
CA THR A 54 -13.80 -1.28 0.95
C THR A 54 -14.13 -0.04 1.80
N ASN A 55 -13.75 1.16 1.36
CA ASN A 55 -13.96 2.41 2.09
C ASN A 55 -14.80 3.39 1.26
N GLN A 56 -16.05 3.60 1.66
CA GLN A 56 -17.00 4.46 0.93
C GLN A 56 -16.98 5.94 1.38
N ALA A 57 -16.42 6.23 2.56
CA ALA A 57 -16.33 7.58 3.12
C ALA A 57 -14.93 8.18 2.94
N LEU A 58 -14.58 8.52 1.70
CA LEU A 58 -13.26 9.03 1.32
C LEU A 58 -13.21 10.57 1.20
N ASN A 59 -14.28 11.27 1.56
CA ASN A 59 -14.34 12.72 1.37
C ASN A 59 -13.25 13.43 2.19
N GLY A 60 -12.44 14.25 1.53
CA GLY A 60 -11.28 14.91 2.14
C GLY A 60 -10.11 13.97 2.51
N LEU A 61 -10.05 12.76 1.94
CA LEU A 61 -8.88 11.88 2.06
C LEU A 61 -7.68 12.51 1.35
N ILE A 62 -6.57 12.64 2.06
CA ILE A 62 -5.26 12.93 1.48
C ILE A 62 -4.51 11.59 1.39
N PHE A 63 -4.14 11.19 0.18
CA PHE A 63 -3.39 9.96 -0.05
C PHE A 63 -1.94 10.31 -0.41
N HIS A 64 -1.00 9.93 0.45
CA HIS A 64 0.42 10.20 0.31
C HIS A 64 1.16 8.91 -0.06
N THR A 65 1.99 8.97 -1.11
CA THR A 65 2.83 7.86 -1.56
C THR A 65 4.28 8.32 -1.67
N ASP A 66 5.15 7.71 -0.88
CA ASP A 66 6.59 7.94 -0.98
C ASP A 66 7.15 7.09 -2.11
N ARG A 67 7.00 7.57 -3.36
CA ARG A 67 7.50 6.91 -4.57
C ARG A 67 9.02 7.09 -4.70
N GLY A 68 9.78 6.55 -3.75
CA GLY A 68 11.24 6.51 -3.80
C GLY A 68 11.75 5.51 -4.86
N TRP A 69 12.29 6.05 -5.96
CA TRP A 69 13.30 5.42 -6.84
C TRP A 69 13.04 4.03 -7.46
N GLN A 70 11.80 3.52 -7.50
CA GLN A 70 11.49 2.17 -8.00
C GLN A 70 10.43 2.10 -9.11
N TYR A 71 10.34 3.14 -9.95
CA TYR A 71 9.76 3.02 -11.30
C TYR A 71 10.87 2.96 -12.34
#